data_AF-A0A4Q7T2J2-F1
#
_entry.id   AF-A0A4Q7T2J2-F1
#
_cell.length_a   1.000
_cell.length_b   1.000
_cell.length_c   1.000
_cell.angle_alpha   90.00
_cell.angle_beta   90.00
_cell.angle_gamma   90.00
#
_symmetry.space_group_name_H-M   'P 1'
#
loop_
_entity.id
_entity.type
_entity.pdbx_description
1 polymer ?
#
loop_
_entity_poly.entity_id
_entity_poly.type
_entity_poly.pdbx_seq_one_letter_code
_entity_poly.pdbx_strand_id
1 'polypeptide(L)'
;MTDTPDSATPASGPYTYAQAGVSIAAGNALVRAIAPLARSTRRPGADADLGGFGGMFDLKAAGFVDPLLVAANDGVGTKLKLAIEWDRHEGVGVDLVAMCVNDLIVQGAEPLFFLDYYASGKLDAAVAERVVASIAEGCKTAGCALIGGETAEMPGMYADGDYDLAGFCVGAVERTNVLTGREIAAGDVMLGLASSGVHSNGFSLVRRLAADRGWKLDRPALFDQDRLLIDHLMAPTRIYVASLLPLLRDRRIKGLAHITGGGLLENIPRVLPEGVHAVVDADAWEQSRLMAFLQAQGAIEPEEMARTFNCGIGMVVIVSADEAEAVTAALEAANETVFTIGSIETGAHGCTVRGSAGTWSARTDWTATHG
;
A
#
# COMPACT_ATOMS: atom_id res chain seq x y z
N MET A 1 54.63 -23.28 29.19
CA MET A 1 53.51 -22.88 30.07
C MET A 1 52.56 -22.10 29.19
N THR A 2 51.51 -22.77 28.73
CA THR A 2 50.46 -22.22 27.87
C THR A 2 49.27 -21.89 28.76
N ASP A 3 49.05 -20.61 29.04
CA ASP A 3 47.83 -20.14 29.71
C ASP A 3 46.66 -20.20 28.73
N THR A 4 45.61 -20.87 29.17
CA THR A 4 44.31 -20.97 28.48
C THR A 4 43.39 -19.93 29.13
N PRO A 5 42.56 -19.17 28.38
CA PRO A 5 41.70 -18.19 29.00
C PRO A 5 40.56 -18.87 29.76
N ASP A 6 40.31 -18.37 30.97
CA ASP A 6 39.23 -18.75 31.86
C ASP A 6 37.88 -18.70 31.12
N SER A 7 37.17 -19.83 31.17
CA SER A 7 35.79 -19.95 30.70
C SER A 7 34.89 -19.09 31.56
N ALA A 8 34.25 -18.08 30.96
CA ALA A 8 33.24 -17.26 31.61
C ALA A 8 32.13 -18.14 32.21
N THR A 9 31.94 -18.01 33.52
CA THR A 9 30.91 -18.73 34.28
C THR A 9 29.53 -18.22 33.85
N PRO A 10 28.55 -19.08 33.51
CA PRO A 10 27.20 -18.62 33.20
C PRO A 10 26.55 -18.01 34.45
N ALA A 11 25.93 -16.83 34.29
CA ALA A 11 25.32 -16.08 35.38
C ALA A 11 24.22 -16.89 36.09
N SER A 12 24.38 -17.11 37.40
CA SER A 12 23.53 -17.95 38.25
C SER A 12 22.44 -17.16 39.00
N GLY A 13 21.58 -16.45 38.27
CA GLY A 13 20.38 -15.79 38.80
C GLY A 13 19.10 -16.25 38.10
N PRO A 14 17.91 -16.08 38.72
CA PRO A 14 16.65 -16.37 38.04
C PRO A 14 16.48 -15.45 36.83
N TYR A 15 16.16 -16.03 35.67
CA TYR A 15 15.86 -15.28 34.46
C TYR A 15 14.51 -14.56 34.59
N THR A 16 14.49 -13.30 34.21
CA THR A 16 13.27 -12.49 34.07
C THR A 16 13.06 -12.10 32.62
N TYR A 17 11.82 -11.86 32.23
CA TYR A 17 11.49 -11.39 30.88
C TYR A 17 12.14 -10.03 30.56
N ALA A 18 12.33 -9.19 31.57
CA ALA A 18 13.10 -7.94 31.46
C ALA A 18 14.59 -8.16 31.17
N GLN A 19 15.22 -9.18 31.76
CA GLN A 19 16.61 -9.55 31.43
C GLN A 19 16.76 -10.13 30.03
N ALA A 20 15.67 -10.67 29.45
CA ALA A 20 15.61 -11.07 28.05
C ALA A 20 15.34 -9.88 27.09
N GLY A 21 15.27 -8.66 27.61
CA GLY A 21 15.12 -7.43 26.81
C GLY A 21 13.69 -6.95 26.60
N VAL A 22 12.68 -7.53 27.28
CA VAL A 22 11.26 -7.19 27.06
C VAL A 22 10.68 -6.37 28.22
N SER A 23 10.04 -5.24 27.92
CA SER A 23 9.46 -4.32 28.91
C SER A 23 7.93 -4.23 28.84
N ILE A 24 7.26 -4.97 29.74
CA ILE A 24 5.79 -4.90 29.89
C ILE A 24 5.33 -3.47 30.27
N ALA A 25 6.13 -2.74 31.06
CA ALA A 25 5.81 -1.37 31.45
C ALA A 25 5.85 -0.40 30.26
N ALA A 26 6.80 -0.59 29.34
CA ALA A 26 6.90 0.23 28.12
C ALA A 26 5.71 -0.03 27.19
N GLY A 27 5.34 -1.31 26.97
CA GLY A 27 4.15 -1.67 26.21
C GLY A 27 2.88 -1.04 26.79
N ASN A 28 2.66 -1.14 28.10
CA ASN A 28 1.51 -0.51 28.77
C ASN A 28 1.51 1.03 28.68
N ALA A 29 2.68 1.66 28.66
CA ALA A 29 2.78 3.11 28.47
C ALA A 29 2.43 3.51 27.04
N LEU A 30 2.90 2.76 26.04
CA LEU A 30 2.57 2.96 24.64
C LEU A 30 1.05 2.84 24.42
N VAL A 31 0.42 1.77 24.93
CA VAL A 31 -1.05 1.58 24.80
C VAL A 31 -1.83 2.80 25.32
N ARG A 32 -1.41 3.39 26.46
CA ARG A 32 -2.05 4.61 26.98
C ARG A 32 -1.85 5.82 26.08
N ALA A 33 -0.67 5.96 25.48
CA ALA A 33 -0.34 7.06 24.57
C ALA A 33 -1.12 6.97 23.25
N ILE A 34 -1.30 5.75 22.71
CA ILE A 34 -1.97 5.55 21.41
C ILE A 34 -3.50 5.42 21.50
N ALA A 35 -4.06 5.15 22.68
CA ALA A 35 -5.51 5.01 22.84
C ALA A 35 -6.36 6.20 22.30
N PRO A 36 -5.95 7.47 22.48
CA PRO A 36 -6.64 8.61 21.84
C PRO A 36 -6.57 8.58 20.31
N LEU A 37 -5.47 8.08 19.72
CA LEU A 37 -5.29 7.96 18.27
C LEU A 37 -6.27 6.94 17.71
N ALA A 38 -6.35 5.75 18.32
CA ALA A 38 -7.32 4.72 17.94
C ALA A 38 -8.76 5.24 18.06
N ARG A 39 -9.14 5.86 19.19
CA ARG A 39 -10.48 6.46 19.36
C ARG A 39 -10.83 7.51 18.31
N SER A 40 -9.85 8.20 17.72
CA SER A 40 -10.11 9.16 16.63
C SER A 40 -10.60 8.50 15.33
N THR A 41 -10.46 7.18 15.20
CA THR A 41 -10.89 6.37 14.05
C THR A 41 -12.28 5.76 14.23
N ARG A 42 -12.96 6.03 15.36
CA ARG A 42 -14.28 5.46 15.66
C ARG A 42 -15.28 5.70 14.52
N ARG A 43 -16.16 4.72 14.30
CA ARG A 43 -17.20 4.76 13.28
C ARG A 43 -18.41 3.94 13.72
N PRO A 44 -19.58 4.06 13.06
CA PRO A 44 -20.68 3.15 13.28
C PRO A 44 -20.19 1.69 13.17
N GLY A 45 -20.46 0.91 14.22
CA GLY A 45 -19.98 -0.46 14.36
C GLY A 45 -18.81 -0.64 15.34
N ALA A 46 -17.99 0.38 15.61
CA ALA A 46 -16.86 0.25 16.54
C ALA A 46 -16.45 1.59 17.20
N ASP A 47 -16.36 1.58 18.53
CA ASP A 47 -15.91 2.72 19.34
C ASP A 47 -14.38 2.90 19.35
N ALA A 48 -13.62 1.91 18.84
CA ALA A 48 -12.16 1.92 18.77
C ALA A 48 -11.46 2.11 20.13
N ASP A 49 -12.00 1.50 21.18
CA ASP A 49 -11.39 1.48 22.51
C ASP A 49 -10.35 0.36 22.63
N LEU A 50 -9.10 0.75 22.97
CA LEU A 50 -7.99 -0.17 23.20
C LEU A 50 -7.91 -0.63 24.67
N GLY A 51 -7.32 -1.81 24.89
CA GLY A 51 -7.01 -2.36 26.21
C GLY A 51 -7.88 -3.54 26.65
N GLY A 52 -8.85 -3.96 25.83
CA GLY A 52 -9.59 -5.21 25.99
C GLY A 52 -8.86 -6.41 25.36
N PHE A 53 -9.41 -7.62 25.55
CA PHE A 53 -8.88 -8.86 24.95
C PHE A 53 -9.05 -8.93 23.41
N GLY A 54 -9.92 -8.10 22.84
CA GLY A 54 -10.15 -8.02 21.41
C GLY A 54 -11.10 -6.87 21.06
N GLY A 55 -10.93 -6.32 19.87
CA GLY A 55 -11.85 -5.35 19.30
C GLY A 55 -13.13 -6.01 18.80
N MET A 56 -14.27 -5.34 18.98
CA MET A 56 -15.57 -5.79 18.46
C MET A 56 -16.04 -4.85 17.34
N PHE A 57 -16.72 -5.41 16.35
CA PHE A 57 -17.36 -4.64 15.29
C PHE A 57 -18.81 -5.11 15.07
N ASP A 58 -19.78 -4.21 15.23
CA ASP A 58 -21.20 -4.46 14.99
C ASP A 58 -21.58 -4.12 13.54
N LEU A 59 -21.70 -5.16 12.71
CA LEU A 59 -22.11 -5.05 11.30
C LEU A 59 -23.51 -4.44 11.12
N LYS A 60 -24.44 -4.73 12.05
CA LYS A 60 -25.80 -4.22 11.98
C LYS A 60 -25.82 -2.73 12.29
N ALA A 61 -25.06 -2.29 13.29
CA ALA A 61 -24.89 -0.86 13.59
C ALA A 61 -24.17 -0.10 12.46
N ALA A 62 -23.31 -0.77 11.70
CA ALA A 62 -22.68 -0.24 10.50
C ALA A 62 -23.59 -0.20 9.26
N GLY A 63 -24.81 -0.74 9.35
CA GLY A 63 -25.83 -0.65 8.30
C GLY A 63 -25.91 -1.83 7.33
N PHE A 64 -25.20 -2.93 7.59
CA PHE A 64 -25.23 -4.10 6.72
C PHE A 64 -26.44 -5.00 6.98
N VAL A 65 -26.93 -5.65 5.93
CA VAL A 65 -28.08 -6.56 5.96
C VAL A 65 -27.68 -8.02 5.75
N ASP A 66 -27.00 -8.35 4.63
CA ASP A 66 -26.44 -9.68 4.35
C ASP A 66 -25.00 -9.54 3.84
N PRO A 67 -24.07 -9.10 4.72
CA PRO A 67 -22.70 -8.85 4.32
C PRO A 67 -21.92 -10.15 4.13
N LEU A 68 -21.04 -10.13 3.13
CA LEU A 68 -19.85 -10.95 3.09
C LEU A 68 -18.69 -10.16 3.69
N LEU A 69 -17.90 -10.82 4.54
CA LEU A 69 -16.65 -10.26 5.05
C LEU A 69 -15.52 -10.55 4.08
N VAL A 70 -14.71 -9.52 3.80
CA VAL A 70 -13.51 -9.62 2.99
C VAL A 70 -12.35 -9.20 3.88
N ALA A 71 -11.30 -10.01 3.94
CA ALA A 71 -10.13 -9.73 4.77
C ALA A 71 -8.88 -9.63 3.89
N ALA A 72 -8.00 -8.69 4.23
CA ALA A 72 -6.70 -8.49 3.60
C ALA A 72 -5.65 -8.29 4.69
N ASN A 73 -4.45 -8.82 4.45
CA ASN A 73 -3.30 -8.58 5.28
C ASN A 73 -2.12 -8.17 4.40
N ASP A 74 -1.35 -7.20 4.84
CA ASP A 74 -0.16 -6.75 4.10
C ASP A 74 0.87 -6.13 5.06
N GLY A 75 2.08 -5.91 4.54
CA GLY A 75 3.13 -5.14 5.18
C GLY A 75 3.53 -3.93 4.36
N VAL A 76 4.38 -3.07 4.92
CA VAL A 76 4.93 -1.92 4.19
C VAL A 76 6.08 -2.35 3.25
N GLY A 77 6.81 -3.41 3.61
CA GLY A 77 7.95 -3.88 2.86
C GLY A 77 9.20 -3.01 3.03
N THR A 78 10.11 -3.04 2.05
CA THR A 78 11.46 -2.47 2.19
C THR A 78 11.51 -0.94 2.21
N LYS A 79 10.37 -0.25 2.06
CA LYS A 79 10.24 1.19 2.34
C LYS A 79 10.54 1.53 3.80
N LEU A 80 10.26 0.59 4.73
CA LEU A 80 10.60 0.76 6.16
C LEU A 80 12.08 1.03 6.39
N LYS A 81 12.97 0.47 5.58
CA LYS A 81 14.40 0.75 5.72
C LYS A 81 14.75 2.21 5.47
N LEU A 82 14.12 2.85 4.49
CA LEU A 82 14.30 4.30 4.30
C LEU A 82 13.67 5.09 5.45
N ALA A 83 12.51 4.68 5.95
CA ALA A 83 11.89 5.30 7.12
C ALA A 83 12.83 5.31 8.34
N ILE A 84 13.45 4.15 8.62
CA ILE A 84 14.38 3.97 9.74
C ILE A 84 15.68 4.77 9.53
N GLU A 85 16.31 4.63 8.35
CA GLU A 85 17.59 5.27 8.04
C GLU A 85 17.51 6.81 8.03
N TRP A 86 16.31 7.37 7.78
CA TRP A 86 16.09 8.80 7.60
C TRP A 86 15.19 9.45 8.66
N ASP A 87 14.78 8.70 9.70
CA ASP A 87 13.84 9.16 10.74
C ASP A 87 12.55 9.76 10.13
N ARG A 88 11.91 8.99 9.24
CA ARG A 88 10.69 9.33 8.48
C ARG A 88 9.58 8.31 8.72
N HIS A 89 8.93 8.38 9.88
CA HIS A 89 7.98 7.35 10.34
C HIS A 89 6.51 7.74 10.14
N GLU A 90 6.23 9.01 9.85
CA GLU A 90 4.88 9.61 9.86
C GLU A 90 4.02 9.20 8.66
N GLY A 91 4.60 8.57 7.64
CA GLY A 91 3.89 8.09 6.45
C GLY A 91 3.68 6.58 6.39
N VAL A 92 4.48 5.79 7.13
CA VAL A 92 4.54 4.34 6.88
C VAL A 92 3.31 3.58 7.39
N GLY A 93 2.60 4.11 8.38
CA GLY A 93 1.32 3.56 8.80
C GLY A 93 0.20 3.86 7.81
N VAL A 94 0.26 4.99 7.10
CA VAL A 94 -0.66 5.25 5.98
C VAL A 94 -0.37 4.28 4.85
N ASP A 95 0.90 4.02 4.53
CA ASP A 95 1.28 2.98 3.57
C ASP A 95 0.71 1.61 3.97
N LEU A 96 0.88 1.20 5.23
CA LEU A 96 0.38 -0.06 5.76
C LEU A 96 -1.14 -0.20 5.57
N VAL A 97 -1.89 0.83 5.95
CA VAL A 97 -3.36 0.83 5.80
C VAL A 97 -3.75 0.82 4.32
N ALA A 98 -3.11 1.67 3.51
CA ALA A 98 -3.43 1.81 2.09
C ALA A 98 -3.28 0.50 1.32
N MET A 99 -2.21 -0.26 1.60
CA MET A 99 -1.99 -1.57 0.99
C MET A 99 -3.17 -2.52 1.25
N CYS A 100 -3.63 -2.64 2.49
CA CYS A 100 -4.76 -3.52 2.80
C CYS A 100 -6.11 -3.00 2.27
N VAL A 101 -6.43 -1.71 2.48
CA VAL A 101 -7.76 -1.18 2.16
C VAL A 101 -8.00 -1.05 0.66
N ASN A 102 -6.94 -0.77 -0.11
CA ASN A 102 -7.03 -0.76 -1.57
C ASN A 102 -7.23 -2.19 -2.11
N ASP A 103 -6.69 -3.23 -1.47
CA ASP A 103 -6.96 -4.63 -1.84
C ASP A 103 -8.37 -5.11 -1.47
N LEU A 104 -9.00 -4.50 -0.46
CA LEU A 104 -10.40 -4.77 -0.15
C LEU A 104 -11.35 -4.13 -1.17
N ILE A 105 -11.08 -2.88 -1.54
CA ILE A 105 -11.99 -2.12 -2.41
C ILE A 105 -12.07 -2.73 -3.81
N VAL A 106 -11.05 -3.47 -4.27
CA VAL A 106 -11.10 -4.16 -5.58
C VAL A 106 -12.19 -5.24 -5.68
N GLN A 107 -12.71 -5.72 -4.54
CA GLN A 107 -13.84 -6.66 -4.48
C GLN A 107 -15.16 -5.95 -4.15
N GLY A 108 -15.17 -4.62 -4.11
CA GLY A 108 -16.31 -3.80 -3.72
C GLY A 108 -16.51 -3.69 -2.20
N ALA A 109 -15.57 -4.18 -1.39
CA ALA A 109 -15.71 -4.18 0.06
C ALA A 109 -15.37 -2.82 0.68
N GLU A 110 -16.27 -2.33 1.53
CA GLU A 110 -16.04 -1.17 2.38
C GLU A 110 -15.15 -1.58 3.57
N PRO A 111 -13.97 -0.95 3.77
CA PRO A 111 -13.14 -1.19 4.94
C PRO A 111 -13.88 -0.86 6.24
N LEU A 112 -13.91 -1.79 7.20
CA LEU A 112 -14.63 -1.64 8.47
C LEU A 112 -13.68 -1.39 9.63
N PHE A 113 -12.71 -2.27 9.80
CA PHE A 113 -11.75 -2.16 10.88
C PHE A 113 -10.36 -2.64 10.47
N PHE A 114 -9.38 -2.19 11.24
CA PHE A 114 -7.97 -2.47 11.06
C PHE A 114 -7.36 -2.96 12.37
N LEU A 115 -6.40 -3.87 12.27
CA LEU A 115 -5.49 -4.25 13.33
C LEU A 115 -4.05 -4.16 12.83
N ASP A 116 -3.14 -3.80 13.73
CA ASP A 116 -1.71 -3.74 13.42
C ASP A 116 -0.88 -4.68 14.29
N TYR A 117 0.27 -5.09 13.77
CA TYR A 117 1.30 -5.81 14.49
C TYR A 117 2.63 -5.08 14.28
N TYR A 118 3.17 -4.54 15.37
CA TYR A 118 4.45 -3.84 15.42
C TYR A 118 5.51 -4.75 16.05
N ALA A 119 6.53 -5.13 15.28
CA ALA A 119 7.65 -5.93 15.78
C ALA A 119 8.94 -5.13 15.74
N SER A 120 9.77 -5.21 16.79
CA SER A 120 11.07 -4.54 16.81
C SER A 120 12.10 -5.31 17.63
N GLY A 121 13.39 -5.02 17.44
CA GLY A 121 14.45 -5.61 18.28
C GLY A 121 14.38 -5.09 19.72
N LYS A 122 14.12 -3.79 19.85
CA LYS A 122 13.86 -3.08 21.09
C LYS A 122 12.88 -1.96 20.82
N LEU A 123 11.88 -1.81 21.69
CA LEU A 123 10.84 -0.82 21.51
C LEU A 123 11.38 0.59 21.76
N ASP A 124 11.36 1.42 20.73
CA ASP A 124 11.39 2.87 20.85
C ASP A 124 9.93 3.39 20.86
N ALA A 125 9.47 3.79 22.05
CA ALA A 125 8.10 4.25 22.23
C ALA A 125 7.76 5.50 21.42
N ALA A 126 8.72 6.40 21.20
CA ALA A 126 8.48 7.62 20.44
C ALA A 126 8.33 7.33 18.94
N VAL A 127 9.13 6.41 18.40
CA VAL A 127 8.98 5.93 17.02
C VAL A 127 7.66 5.19 16.85
N ALA A 128 7.36 4.25 17.75
CA ALA A 128 6.12 3.47 17.70
C ALA A 128 4.87 4.37 17.76
N GLU A 129 4.87 5.41 18.60
CA GLU A 129 3.77 6.38 18.66
C GLU A 129 3.58 7.13 17.32
N ARG A 130 4.66 7.57 16.66
CA ARG A 130 4.58 8.21 15.33
C ARG A 130 4.04 7.27 14.27
N VAL A 131 4.46 6.01 14.30
CA VAL A 131 3.95 4.97 13.39
C VAL A 131 2.46 4.75 13.63
N VAL A 132 2.02 4.50 14.86
CA VAL A 132 0.59 4.26 15.16
C VAL A 132 -0.26 5.49 14.86
N ALA A 133 0.25 6.71 15.07
CA ALA A 133 -0.44 7.92 14.65
C ALA A 133 -0.69 7.95 13.14
N SER A 134 0.28 7.51 12.34
CA SER A 134 0.12 7.40 10.89
C SER A 134 -0.83 6.27 10.47
N ILE A 135 -0.88 5.15 11.21
CA ILE A 135 -1.90 4.10 11.00
C ILE A 135 -3.30 4.66 11.26
N ALA A 136 -3.50 5.39 12.37
CA ALA A 136 -4.76 6.02 12.68
C ALA A 136 -5.18 7.05 11.61
N GLU A 137 -4.23 7.79 11.03
CA GLU A 137 -4.50 8.69 9.89
C GLU A 137 -4.95 7.94 8.64
N GLY A 138 -4.27 6.83 8.30
CA GLY A 138 -4.67 5.96 7.21
C GLY A 138 -6.08 5.40 7.42
N CYS A 139 -6.39 4.95 8.64
CA CYS A 139 -7.71 4.42 9.00
C CYS A 139 -8.81 5.48 8.84
N LYS A 140 -8.59 6.71 9.31
CA LYS A 140 -9.53 7.83 9.12
C LYS A 140 -9.75 8.14 7.64
N THR A 141 -8.68 8.16 6.85
CA THR A 141 -8.75 8.40 5.40
C THR A 141 -9.54 7.30 4.68
N ALA A 142 -9.35 6.04 5.09
CA ALA A 142 -10.05 4.89 4.53
C ALA A 142 -11.49 4.71 5.08
N GLY A 143 -11.84 5.40 6.17
CA GLY A 143 -13.13 5.25 6.84
C GLY A 143 -13.27 3.96 7.66
N CYS A 144 -12.17 3.38 8.15
CA CYS A 144 -12.18 2.21 9.03
C CYS A 144 -11.71 2.54 10.46
N ALA A 145 -12.08 1.69 11.43
CA ALA A 145 -11.66 1.84 12.82
C ALA A 145 -10.41 1.01 13.15
N LEU A 146 -9.43 1.60 13.82
CA LEU A 146 -8.32 0.89 14.44
C LEU A 146 -8.80 0.29 15.77
N ILE A 147 -9.14 -1.01 15.77
CA ILE A 147 -9.82 -1.66 16.91
C ILE A 147 -8.89 -2.51 17.78
N GLY A 148 -7.63 -2.64 17.41
CA GLY A 148 -6.66 -3.43 18.15
C GLY A 148 -5.32 -3.48 17.46
N GLY A 149 -4.32 -3.98 18.18
CA GLY A 149 -3.00 -4.22 17.65
C GLY A 149 -2.12 -4.89 18.69
N GLU A 150 -0.90 -5.24 18.30
CA GLU A 150 0.08 -5.90 19.17
C GLU A 150 1.47 -5.29 18.98
N THR A 151 2.24 -5.21 20.06
CA THR A 151 3.62 -4.68 20.05
C THR A 151 4.58 -5.70 20.64
N ALA A 152 5.48 -6.22 19.82
CA ALA A 152 6.43 -7.26 20.18
C ALA A 152 7.88 -6.76 20.19
N GLU A 153 8.57 -6.93 21.31
CA GLU A 153 10.03 -6.79 21.43
C GLU A 153 10.68 -8.17 21.26
N MET A 154 11.47 -8.33 20.20
CA MET A 154 12.12 -9.60 19.84
C MET A 154 13.63 -9.39 19.61
N PRO A 155 14.39 -9.12 20.69
CA PRO A 155 15.84 -8.97 20.60
C PRO A 155 16.48 -10.26 20.07
N GLY A 156 17.41 -10.11 19.13
CA GLY A 156 18.06 -11.24 18.45
C GLY A 156 17.34 -11.75 17.20
N MET A 157 16.11 -11.31 16.93
CA MET A 157 15.42 -11.51 15.64
C MET A 157 15.58 -10.28 14.74
N TYR A 158 15.36 -9.09 15.29
CA TYR A 158 15.52 -7.82 14.59
C TYR A 158 16.82 -7.12 15.02
N ALA A 159 17.47 -6.42 14.10
CA ALA A 159 18.63 -5.60 14.40
C ALA A 159 18.23 -4.35 15.21
N ASP A 160 19.19 -3.72 15.86
CA ASP A 160 18.94 -2.50 16.63
C ASP A 160 18.41 -1.38 15.74
N GLY A 161 17.29 -0.78 16.16
CA GLY A 161 16.59 0.28 15.42
C GLY A 161 15.64 -0.24 14.33
N ASP A 162 15.73 -1.52 13.95
CA ASP A 162 14.79 -2.10 12.99
C ASP A 162 13.44 -2.41 13.64
N TYR A 163 12.38 -2.13 12.88
CA TYR A 163 11.03 -2.60 13.14
C TYR A 163 10.36 -3.06 11.85
N ASP A 164 9.34 -3.89 12.00
CA ASP A 164 8.48 -4.38 10.93
C ASP A 164 7.01 -4.19 11.31
N LEU A 165 6.18 -4.04 10.28
CA LEU A 165 4.76 -3.76 10.42
C LEU A 165 3.95 -4.74 9.58
N ALA A 166 2.96 -5.36 10.21
CA ALA A 166 1.91 -6.07 9.52
C ALA A 166 0.55 -5.45 9.86
N GLY A 167 -0.30 -5.36 8.85
CA GLY A 167 -1.62 -4.77 8.91
C GLY A 167 -2.66 -5.80 8.54
N PHE A 168 -3.82 -5.73 9.18
CA PHE A 168 -4.94 -6.62 8.95
C PHE A 168 -6.19 -5.78 8.82
N CYS A 169 -6.80 -5.77 7.65
CA CYS A 169 -8.05 -5.06 7.42
C CYS A 169 -9.17 -6.05 7.13
N VAL A 170 -10.32 -5.79 7.73
CA VAL A 170 -11.57 -6.47 7.39
C VAL A 170 -12.55 -5.43 6.87
N GLY A 171 -13.09 -5.71 5.70
CA GLY A 171 -14.16 -4.98 5.06
C GLY A 171 -15.42 -5.83 4.92
N ALA A 172 -16.50 -5.21 4.47
CA ALA A 172 -17.73 -5.90 4.12
C ALA A 172 -18.33 -5.38 2.83
N VAL A 173 -19.00 -6.27 2.12
CA VAL A 173 -19.78 -5.97 0.92
C VAL A 173 -21.11 -6.70 1.01
N GLU A 174 -22.19 -6.06 0.60
CA GLU A 174 -23.47 -6.77 0.46
C GLU A 174 -23.30 -7.90 -0.56
N ARG A 175 -23.83 -9.09 -0.26
CA ARG A 175 -23.63 -10.29 -1.11
C ARG A 175 -23.96 -10.06 -2.59
N THR A 176 -24.94 -9.21 -2.88
CA THR A 176 -25.38 -8.89 -4.24
C THR A 176 -24.49 -7.89 -4.98
N ASN A 177 -23.55 -7.24 -4.27
CA ASN A 177 -22.74 -6.14 -4.77
C ASN A 177 -21.25 -6.50 -4.89
N VAL A 178 -20.88 -7.77 -4.69
CA VAL A 178 -19.50 -8.23 -4.83
C VAL A 178 -19.01 -7.94 -6.26
N LEU A 179 -17.90 -7.22 -6.36
CA LEU A 179 -17.25 -6.99 -7.65
C LEU A 179 -16.42 -8.22 -8.01
N THR A 180 -16.80 -8.89 -9.11
CA THR A 180 -16.19 -10.17 -9.51
C THR A 180 -15.41 -10.10 -10.82
N GLY A 181 -15.45 -8.98 -11.55
CA GLY A 181 -14.84 -8.85 -12.87
C GLY A 181 -15.56 -9.61 -14.00
N ARG A 182 -16.55 -10.46 -13.71
CA ARG A 182 -17.22 -11.33 -14.69
C ARG A 182 -17.97 -10.58 -15.80
N GLU A 183 -18.32 -9.33 -15.57
CA GLU A 183 -19.05 -8.47 -16.52
C GLU A 183 -18.11 -7.67 -17.45
N ILE A 184 -16.79 -7.81 -17.24
CA ILE A 184 -15.78 -7.22 -18.11
C ILE A 184 -15.83 -7.90 -19.47
N ALA A 185 -15.86 -7.10 -20.53
CA ALA A 185 -15.93 -7.55 -21.90
C ALA A 185 -15.06 -6.68 -22.83
N ALA A 186 -14.79 -7.19 -24.02
CA ALA A 186 -14.13 -6.41 -25.07
C ALA A 186 -14.91 -5.12 -25.37
N GLY A 187 -14.18 -4.01 -25.49
CA GLY A 187 -14.74 -2.65 -25.64
C GLY A 187 -14.90 -1.88 -24.34
N ASP A 188 -14.74 -2.52 -23.17
CA ASP A 188 -14.66 -1.80 -21.90
C ASP A 188 -13.40 -0.92 -21.84
N VAL A 189 -13.51 0.22 -21.15
CA VAL A 189 -12.47 1.24 -21.03
C VAL A 189 -11.74 1.08 -19.71
N MET A 190 -10.42 1.25 -19.73
CA MET A 190 -9.60 1.30 -18.53
C MET A 190 -9.26 2.75 -18.18
N LEU A 191 -9.66 3.17 -16.98
CA LEU A 191 -9.27 4.43 -16.37
C LEU A 191 -8.18 4.17 -15.33
N GLY A 192 -7.09 4.92 -15.38
CA GLY A 192 -6.02 4.88 -14.38
C GLY A 192 -6.12 6.04 -13.41
N LEU A 193 -6.09 5.76 -12.11
CA LEU A 193 -5.99 6.78 -11.05
C LEU A 193 -4.54 7.02 -10.70
N ALA A 194 -4.14 8.29 -10.63
CA ALA A 194 -2.77 8.66 -10.35
C ALA A 194 -2.26 8.09 -9.00
N SER A 195 -1.04 7.58 -8.99
CA SER A 195 -0.30 7.25 -7.78
C SER A 195 0.33 8.51 -7.16
N SER A 196 0.70 8.43 -5.89
CA SER A 196 1.40 9.52 -5.18
C SER A 196 2.92 9.43 -5.33
N GLY A 197 3.42 8.43 -6.06
CA GLY A 197 4.83 8.12 -6.20
C GLY A 197 5.04 6.61 -6.34
N VAL A 198 6.07 6.08 -5.68
CA VAL A 198 6.41 4.65 -5.71
C VAL A 198 5.40 3.78 -4.93
N HIS A 199 4.57 4.41 -4.08
CA HIS A 199 3.70 3.73 -3.11
C HIS A 199 4.51 2.89 -2.12
N SER A 200 4.23 1.58 -1.97
CA SER A 200 4.93 0.68 -1.05
C SER A 200 5.66 -0.48 -1.76
N ASN A 201 5.81 -0.44 -3.08
CA ASN A 201 6.39 -1.52 -3.88
C ASN A 201 7.64 -1.07 -4.65
N GLY A 202 8.59 -1.98 -4.92
CA GLY A 202 9.81 -1.66 -5.68
C GLY A 202 10.94 -0.99 -4.86
N PHE A 203 10.77 -0.79 -3.56
CA PHE A 203 11.77 -0.12 -2.70
C PHE A 203 13.11 -0.86 -2.58
N SER A 204 13.14 -2.17 -2.81
CA SER A 204 14.40 -2.92 -2.88
C SER A 204 15.27 -2.43 -4.04
N LEU A 205 14.65 -2.16 -5.20
CA LEU A 205 15.35 -1.61 -6.37
C LEU A 205 15.71 -0.14 -6.13
N VAL A 206 14.78 0.67 -5.58
CA VAL A 206 15.05 2.09 -5.24
C VAL A 206 16.25 2.22 -4.31
N ARG A 207 16.31 1.45 -3.22
CA ARG A 207 17.42 1.48 -2.26
C ARG A 207 18.73 1.06 -2.89
N ARG A 208 18.70 0.02 -3.73
CA ARG A 208 19.89 -0.42 -4.48
C ARG A 208 20.40 0.67 -5.41
N LEU A 209 19.52 1.32 -6.18
CA LEU A 209 19.88 2.44 -7.05
C LEU A 209 20.47 3.60 -6.26
N ALA A 210 19.85 3.98 -5.14
CA ALA A 210 20.35 5.05 -4.28
C ALA A 210 21.77 4.77 -3.77
N ALA A 211 22.04 3.53 -3.35
CA ALA A 211 23.38 3.11 -2.91
C ALA A 211 24.38 3.07 -4.07
N ASP A 212 24.06 2.36 -5.15
CA ASP A 212 24.96 2.12 -6.29
C ASP A 212 25.31 3.42 -7.03
N ARG A 213 24.38 4.38 -7.07
CA ARG A 213 24.57 5.70 -7.72
C ARG A 213 24.98 6.81 -6.74
N GLY A 214 25.09 6.51 -5.45
CA GLY A 214 25.49 7.46 -4.42
C GLY A 214 24.55 8.67 -4.28
N TRP A 215 23.24 8.45 -4.39
CA TRP A 215 22.25 9.53 -4.29
C TRP A 215 22.33 10.26 -2.95
N LYS A 216 22.10 11.57 -2.97
CA LYS A 216 21.98 12.41 -1.77
C LYS A 216 20.50 12.65 -1.50
N LEU A 217 19.90 11.81 -0.65
CA LEU A 217 18.45 11.85 -0.42
C LEU A 217 18.02 13.09 0.39
N ASP A 218 18.94 13.70 1.14
CA ASP A 218 18.80 14.97 1.89
C ASP A 218 18.94 16.23 1.03
N ARG A 219 19.00 16.08 -0.30
CA ARG A 219 19.08 17.19 -1.25
C ARG A 219 17.81 17.26 -2.09
N PRO A 220 17.51 18.45 -2.66
CA PRO A 220 16.42 18.57 -3.61
C PRO A 220 16.51 17.52 -4.71
N ALA A 221 15.37 16.99 -5.14
CA ALA A 221 15.33 16.05 -6.24
C ALA A 221 15.81 16.73 -7.53
N LEU A 222 16.52 16.02 -8.40
CA LEU A 222 17.00 16.61 -9.67
C LEU A 222 15.85 17.15 -10.53
N PHE A 223 14.66 16.60 -10.37
CA PHE A 223 13.45 16.95 -11.11
C PHE A 223 12.50 17.90 -10.35
N ASP A 224 12.84 18.27 -9.11
CA ASP A 224 12.06 19.16 -8.24
C ASP A 224 12.98 19.84 -7.21
N GLN A 225 13.31 21.10 -7.45
CA GLN A 225 14.26 21.87 -6.64
C GLN A 225 13.68 22.33 -5.28
N ASP A 226 12.36 22.23 -5.11
CA ASP A 226 11.66 22.73 -3.92
C ASP A 226 11.43 21.63 -2.86
N ARG A 227 11.67 20.36 -3.20
CA ARG A 227 11.43 19.21 -2.32
C ARG A 227 12.59 18.23 -2.33
N LEU A 228 12.92 17.70 -1.15
CA LEU A 228 13.99 16.71 -1.00
C LEU A 228 13.64 15.40 -1.71
N LEU A 229 14.65 14.71 -2.22
CA LEU A 229 14.47 13.39 -2.85
C LEU A 229 13.90 12.37 -1.87
N ILE A 230 14.35 12.38 -0.61
CA ILE A 230 13.78 11.49 0.43
C ILE A 230 12.28 11.72 0.60
N ASP A 231 11.81 12.96 0.56
CA ASP A 231 10.40 13.27 0.78
C ASP A 231 9.54 12.80 -0.41
N HIS A 232 10.06 12.83 -1.65
CA HIS A 232 9.41 12.23 -2.82
C HIS A 232 9.30 10.71 -2.69
N LEU A 233 10.37 10.04 -2.26
CA LEU A 233 10.38 8.60 -2.05
C LEU A 233 9.47 8.17 -0.89
N MET A 234 9.42 8.96 0.17
CA MET A 234 8.62 8.69 1.37
C MET A 234 7.18 9.19 1.27
N ALA A 235 6.72 9.67 0.10
CA ALA A 235 5.33 10.03 -0.12
C ALA A 235 4.41 8.84 0.26
N PRO A 236 3.40 9.03 1.13
CA PRO A 236 2.50 7.95 1.52
C PRO A 236 1.70 7.43 0.34
N THR A 237 1.40 6.14 0.37
CA THR A 237 0.54 5.47 -0.61
C THR A 237 -0.85 6.09 -0.59
N ARG A 238 -1.42 6.28 -1.78
CA ARG A 238 -2.74 6.90 -1.93
C ARG A 238 -3.83 5.89 -1.57
N ILE A 239 -4.82 6.33 -0.81
CA ILE A 239 -6.00 5.54 -0.43
C ILE A 239 -7.15 5.94 -1.34
N TYR A 240 -7.69 5.00 -2.11
CA TYR A 240 -8.72 5.26 -3.14
C TYR A 240 -10.15 4.96 -2.68
N VAL A 241 -10.33 4.56 -1.42
CA VAL A 241 -11.60 4.04 -0.89
C VAL A 241 -12.72 5.08 -1.02
N ALA A 242 -12.48 6.31 -0.56
CA ALA A 242 -13.53 7.33 -0.50
C ALA A 242 -14.04 7.75 -1.90
N SER A 243 -13.17 7.78 -2.91
CA SER A 243 -13.52 8.13 -4.28
C SER A 243 -14.19 6.97 -5.03
N LEU A 244 -13.83 5.72 -4.74
CA LEU A 244 -14.37 4.55 -5.43
C LEU A 244 -15.66 3.99 -4.83
N LEU A 245 -15.81 4.02 -3.50
CA LEU A 245 -16.91 3.35 -2.81
C LEU A 245 -18.31 3.80 -3.26
N PRO A 246 -18.59 5.10 -3.53
CA PRO A 246 -19.88 5.52 -4.08
C PRO A 246 -20.18 4.90 -5.45
N LEU A 247 -19.18 4.85 -6.34
CA LEU A 247 -19.32 4.31 -7.70
C LEU A 247 -19.54 2.80 -7.71
N LEU A 248 -18.94 2.09 -6.74
CA LEU A 248 -19.17 0.67 -6.50
C LEU A 248 -20.58 0.39 -6.01
N ARG A 249 -21.09 1.21 -5.07
CA ARG A 249 -22.48 1.12 -4.59
C ARG A 249 -23.49 1.35 -5.71
N ASP A 250 -23.18 2.27 -6.62
CA ASP A 250 -24.00 2.57 -7.81
C ASP A 250 -23.82 1.54 -8.95
N ARG A 251 -22.91 0.56 -8.78
CA ARG A 251 -22.59 -0.50 -9.76
C ARG A 251 -22.15 0.04 -11.13
N ARG A 252 -21.38 1.13 -11.11
CA ARG A 252 -20.85 1.80 -12.32
C ARG A 252 -19.49 1.27 -12.77
N ILE A 253 -18.87 0.43 -11.93
CA ILE A 253 -17.54 -0.15 -12.14
C ILE A 253 -17.69 -1.65 -12.35
N LYS A 254 -17.03 -2.18 -13.40
CA LYS A 254 -17.02 -3.60 -13.74
C LYS A 254 -15.81 -4.36 -13.18
N GLY A 255 -14.72 -3.65 -12.95
CA GLY A 255 -13.49 -4.22 -12.39
C GLY A 255 -12.58 -3.17 -11.79
N LEU A 256 -11.75 -3.60 -10.84
CA LEU A 256 -10.71 -2.80 -10.22
C LEU A 256 -9.43 -3.62 -10.14
N ALA A 257 -8.28 -2.97 -10.34
CA ALA A 257 -6.98 -3.57 -10.10
C ALA A 257 -6.08 -2.58 -9.35
N HIS A 258 -5.70 -2.95 -8.13
CA HIS A 258 -4.71 -2.20 -7.33
C HIS A 258 -3.31 -2.50 -7.87
N ILE A 259 -2.56 -1.47 -8.24
CA ILE A 259 -1.28 -1.63 -8.92
C ILE A 259 -0.14 -1.64 -7.89
N THR A 260 0.25 -2.86 -7.50
CA THR A 260 1.27 -3.14 -6.47
C THR A 260 2.53 -3.81 -7.08
N GLY A 261 3.18 -4.73 -6.36
CA GLY A 261 4.23 -5.58 -6.92
C GLY A 261 3.72 -6.33 -8.16
N GLY A 262 4.57 -6.44 -9.18
CA GLY A 262 4.18 -6.94 -10.50
C GLY A 262 3.58 -5.87 -11.45
N GLY A 263 3.42 -4.63 -10.96
CA GLY A 263 3.13 -3.45 -11.77
C GLY A 263 1.83 -3.57 -12.55
N LEU A 264 1.78 -2.94 -13.72
CA LEU A 264 0.60 -2.97 -14.60
C LEU A 264 0.35 -4.37 -15.16
N LEU A 265 1.43 -5.07 -15.53
CA LEU A 265 1.37 -6.33 -16.26
C LEU A 265 0.76 -7.47 -15.44
N GLU A 266 1.10 -7.59 -14.15
CA GLU A 266 0.68 -8.73 -13.34
C GLU A 266 -0.57 -8.47 -12.52
N ASN A 267 -0.93 -7.20 -12.25
CA ASN A 267 -2.09 -6.87 -11.42
C ASN A 267 -3.38 -6.73 -12.22
N ILE A 268 -3.35 -6.06 -13.39
CA ILE A 268 -4.54 -5.89 -14.24
C ILE A 268 -5.20 -7.23 -14.63
N PRO A 269 -4.48 -8.28 -15.08
CA PRO A 269 -5.15 -9.48 -15.54
C PRO A 269 -5.87 -10.26 -14.42
N ARG A 270 -5.51 -10.06 -13.14
CA ARG A 270 -6.13 -10.78 -12.01
C ARG A 270 -7.64 -10.57 -11.87
N VAL A 271 -8.17 -9.48 -12.41
CA VAL A 271 -9.62 -9.18 -12.39
C VAL A 271 -10.33 -9.58 -13.68
N LEU A 272 -9.59 -9.96 -14.73
CA LEU A 272 -10.17 -10.24 -16.04
C LEU A 272 -10.78 -11.65 -16.08
N PRO A 273 -11.94 -11.82 -16.74
CA PRO A 273 -12.44 -13.14 -17.09
C PRO A 273 -11.62 -13.76 -18.24
N GLU A 274 -11.80 -15.05 -18.47
CA GLU A 274 -11.26 -15.72 -19.65
C GLU A 274 -11.82 -15.13 -20.96
N GLY A 275 -11.00 -15.13 -22.01
CA GLY A 275 -11.40 -14.69 -23.36
C GLY A 275 -11.28 -13.19 -23.62
N VAL A 276 -10.77 -12.41 -22.66
CA VAL A 276 -10.44 -10.99 -22.84
C VAL A 276 -8.98 -10.70 -22.46
N HIS A 277 -8.45 -9.61 -23.00
CA HIS A 277 -7.08 -9.16 -22.80
C HIS A 277 -7.06 -7.65 -22.53
N ALA A 278 -6.32 -7.20 -21.52
CA ALA A 278 -6.12 -5.77 -21.29
C ALA A 278 -5.03 -5.22 -22.20
N VAL A 279 -5.30 -4.11 -22.89
CA VAL A 279 -4.29 -3.37 -23.67
C VAL A 279 -4.14 -1.98 -23.08
N VAL A 280 -2.99 -1.75 -22.44
CA VAL A 280 -2.60 -0.47 -21.84
C VAL A 280 -1.73 0.31 -22.81
N ASP A 281 -2.06 1.57 -23.02
CA ASP A 281 -1.32 2.51 -23.85
C ASP A 281 -0.49 3.47 -22.99
N ALA A 282 0.81 3.22 -22.90
CA ALA A 282 1.74 4.02 -22.12
C ALA A 282 1.89 5.46 -22.65
N ASP A 283 1.48 5.71 -23.90
CA ASP A 283 1.49 7.06 -24.48
C ASP A 283 0.33 7.92 -23.93
N ALA A 284 -0.66 7.30 -23.27
CA ALA A 284 -1.88 7.95 -22.83
C ALA A 284 -1.72 8.83 -21.57
N TRP A 285 -0.57 8.76 -20.88
CA TRP A 285 -0.25 9.66 -19.78
C TRP A 285 1.22 10.01 -19.72
N GLU A 286 1.52 11.19 -19.19
CA GLU A 286 2.90 11.60 -18.93
C GLU A 286 3.47 10.78 -17.75
N GLN A 287 4.61 10.15 -17.97
CA GLN A 287 5.32 9.46 -16.91
C GLN A 287 5.72 10.46 -15.83
N SER A 288 5.40 10.17 -14.56
CA SER A 288 5.75 11.08 -13.48
C SER A 288 7.26 11.29 -13.39
N ARG A 289 7.67 12.49 -13.00
CA ARG A 289 9.09 12.86 -12.92
C ARG A 289 9.91 11.93 -12.03
N LEU A 290 9.31 11.42 -10.95
CA LEU A 290 9.94 10.44 -10.08
C LEU A 290 10.18 9.11 -10.83
N MET A 291 9.20 8.61 -11.58
CA MET A 291 9.36 7.37 -12.36
C MET A 291 10.39 7.54 -13.48
N ALA A 292 10.36 8.67 -14.19
CA ALA A 292 11.37 9.00 -15.20
C ALA A 292 12.79 9.08 -14.59
N PHE A 293 12.92 9.63 -13.38
CA PHE A 293 14.18 9.67 -12.65
C PHE A 293 14.67 8.26 -12.28
N LEU A 294 13.81 7.40 -11.72
CA LEU A 294 14.17 6.01 -11.40
C LEU A 294 14.61 5.26 -12.66
N GLN A 295 13.86 5.42 -13.75
CA GLN A 295 14.17 4.81 -15.03
C GLN A 295 15.55 5.25 -15.55
N ALA A 296 15.79 6.56 -15.62
CA ALA A 296 17.03 7.11 -16.14
C ALA A 296 18.25 6.71 -15.28
N GLN A 297 18.13 6.74 -13.96
CA GLN A 297 19.23 6.39 -13.06
C GLN A 297 19.52 4.88 -13.04
N GLY A 298 18.50 4.05 -13.24
CA GLY A 298 18.65 2.60 -13.31
C GLY A 298 18.95 2.07 -14.71
N ALA A 299 18.82 2.89 -15.76
CA ALA A 299 18.77 2.42 -17.16
C ALA A 299 17.74 1.27 -17.30
N ILE A 300 16.55 1.46 -16.72
CA ILE A 300 15.51 0.44 -16.65
C ILE A 300 14.74 0.44 -17.97
N GLU A 301 14.68 -0.71 -18.63
CA GLU A 301 13.89 -0.87 -19.85
C GLU A 301 12.39 -0.66 -19.57
N PRO A 302 11.61 -0.13 -20.54
CA PRO A 302 10.19 0.15 -20.34
C PRO A 302 9.37 -1.06 -19.87
N GLU A 303 9.71 -2.24 -20.37
CA GLU A 303 9.04 -3.50 -19.97
C GLU A 303 9.25 -3.81 -18.48
N GLU A 304 10.45 -3.57 -17.98
CA GLU A 304 10.79 -3.76 -16.56
C GLU A 304 10.16 -2.67 -15.69
N MET A 305 10.03 -1.43 -16.21
CA MET A 305 9.25 -0.39 -15.54
C MET A 305 7.80 -0.83 -15.35
N ALA A 306 7.16 -1.35 -16.41
CA ALA A 306 5.77 -1.83 -16.39
C ALA A 306 5.54 -3.03 -15.45
N ARG A 307 6.57 -3.85 -15.24
CA ARG A 307 6.54 -5.02 -14.34
C ARG A 307 6.81 -4.67 -12.89
N THR A 308 7.68 -3.70 -12.63
CA THR A 308 8.16 -3.46 -11.25
C THR A 308 7.44 -2.31 -10.58
N PHE A 309 7.09 -1.25 -11.32
CA PHE A 309 6.51 -0.04 -10.76
C PHE A 309 5.07 0.16 -11.22
N ASN A 310 4.37 1.03 -10.50
CA ASN A 310 3.03 1.47 -10.85
C ASN A 310 3.01 2.49 -12.02
N CYS A 311 4.18 2.99 -12.43
CA CYS A 311 4.36 3.93 -13.54
C CYS A 311 3.48 5.20 -13.49
N GLY A 312 3.06 5.61 -12.28
CA GLY A 312 2.18 6.76 -12.09
C GLY A 312 0.70 6.41 -11.94
N ILE A 313 0.31 5.14 -12.07
CA ILE A 313 -1.08 4.66 -11.92
C ILE A 313 -1.18 3.72 -10.74
N GLY A 314 -1.86 4.12 -9.66
CA GLY A 314 -1.98 3.29 -8.45
C GLY A 314 -3.20 2.37 -8.45
N MET A 315 -4.23 2.70 -9.22
CA MET A 315 -5.45 1.91 -9.35
C MET A 315 -5.96 1.98 -10.78
N VAL A 316 -6.41 0.85 -11.33
CA VAL A 316 -7.10 0.77 -12.61
C VAL A 316 -8.57 0.47 -12.37
N VAL A 317 -9.44 1.24 -13.03
CA VAL A 317 -10.89 1.13 -12.99
C VAL A 317 -11.40 0.73 -14.37
N ILE A 318 -12.08 -0.41 -14.45
CA ILE A 318 -12.64 -0.94 -15.70
C ILE A 318 -14.14 -0.62 -15.71
N VAL A 319 -14.58 0.07 -16.76
CA VAL A 319 -15.96 0.55 -16.92
C VAL A 319 -16.43 0.29 -18.35
N SER A 320 -17.75 0.28 -18.58
CA SER A 320 -18.26 0.27 -19.95
C SER A 320 -17.94 1.60 -20.65
N ALA A 321 -17.82 1.55 -21.98
CA ALA A 321 -17.45 2.72 -22.77
C ALA A 321 -18.43 3.91 -22.61
N ASP A 322 -19.72 3.64 -22.38
CA ASP A 322 -20.75 4.64 -22.15
C ASP A 322 -20.72 5.27 -20.74
N GLU A 323 -20.11 4.58 -19.76
CA GLU A 323 -19.94 5.10 -18.40
C GLU A 323 -18.62 5.86 -18.21
N ALA A 324 -17.65 5.72 -19.11
CA ALA A 324 -16.28 6.21 -18.95
C ALA A 324 -16.20 7.71 -18.63
N GLU A 325 -16.92 8.56 -19.37
CA GLU A 325 -16.92 10.01 -19.14
C GLU A 325 -17.54 10.38 -17.79
N ALA A 326 -18.68 9.77 -17.46
CA ALA A 326 -19.41 10.09 -16.24
C ALA A 326 -18.74 9.53 -14.97
N VAL A 327 -18.00 8.41 -15.07
CA VAL A 327 -17.15 7.89 -13.99
C VAL A 327 -15.91 8.77 -13.82
N THR A 328 -15.27 9.18 -14.92
CA THR A 328 -14.14 10.12 -14.89
C THR A 328 -14.51 11.42 -14.17
N ALA A 329 -15.62 12.06 -14.56
CA ALA A 329 -16.07 13.30 -13.93
C ALA A 329 -16.37 13.14 -12.42
N ALA A 330 -16.91 11.99 -12.01
CA ALA A 330 -17.18 11.72 -10.59
C ALA A 330 -15.89 11.54 -9.78
N LEU A 331 -14.89 10.86 -10.35
CA LEU A 331 -13.57 10.68 -9.73
C LEU A 331 -12.80 12.00 -9.65
N GLU A 332 -12.83 12.82 -10.70
CA GLU A 332 -12.22 14.16 -10.69
C GLU A 332 -12.90 15.09 -9.68
N ALA A 333 -14.23 15.03 -9.57
CA ALA A 333 -14.97 15.75 -8.52
C ALA A 333 -14.61 15.28 -7.10
N ALA A 334 -14.12 14.04 -6.95
CA ALA A 334 -13.56 13.51 -5.73
C ALA A 334 -12.05 13.82 -5.55
N ASN A 335 -11.48 14.70 -6.39
CA ASN A 335 -10.06 15.10 -6.41
C ASN A 335 -9.09 13.97 -6.77
N GLU A 336 -9.52 13.03 -7.61
CA GLU A 336 -8.63 12.11 -8.31
C GLU A 336 -8.10 12.73 -9.60
N THR A 337 -6.86 12.40 -9.96
CA THR A 337 -6.36 12.60 -11.32
C THR A 337 -6.59 11.32 -12.10
N VAL A 338 -7.35 11.41 -13.19
CA VAL A 338 -7.81 10.26 -13.97
C VAL A 338 -7.23 10.31 -15.38
N PHE A 339 -6.77 9.17 -15.88
CA PHE A 339 -6.29 8.99 -17.24
C PHE A 339 -7.10 7.89 -17.92
N THR A 340 -7.48 8.05 -19.18
CA THR A 340 -7.91 6.90 -19.98
C THR A 340 -6.65 6.19 -20.46
N ILE A 341 -6.36 4.99 -19.91
CA ILE A 341 -5.06 4.33 -20.11
C ILE A 341 -5.11 3.17 -21.10
N GLY A 342 -6.29 2.83 -21.63
CA GLY A 342 -6.44 1.73 -22.57
C GLY A 342 -7.83 1.12 -22.56
N SER A 343 -7.93 -0.10 -23.08
CA SER A 343 -9.19 -0.81 -23.24
C SER A 343 -9.02 -2.31 -23.08
N ILE A 344 -10.15 -2.99 -22.86
CA ILE A 344 -10.25 -4.43 -22.90
C ILE A 344 -10.53 -4.88 -24.33
N GLU A 345 -9.76 -5.84 -24.83
CA GLU A 345 -9.90 -6.44 -26.16
C GLU A 345 -10.26 -7.92 -26.06
N THR A 346 -10.75 -8.51 -27.16
CA THR A 346 -10.91 -9.96 -27.25
C THR A 346 -9.53 -10.61 -27.38
N GLY A 347 -9.22 -11.62 -26.56
CA GLY A 347 -7.92 -12.26 -26.63
C GLY A 347 -7.72 -13.36 -25.59
N ALA A 348 -6.50 -13.89 -25.52
CA ALA A 348 -6.11 -14.73 -24.39
C ALA A 348 -6.07 -13.89 -23.12
N HIS A 349 -6.45 -14.49 -21.98
CA HIS A 349 -6.31 -13.87 -20.67
C HIS A 349 -4.90 -13.28 -20.50
N GLY A 350 -4.80 -12.03 -20.08
CA GLY A 350 -3.52 -11.35 -19.92
C GLY A 350 -3.60 -9.83 -20.05
N CYS A 351 -2.43 -9.20 -20.03
CA CYS A 351 -2.25 -7.76 -20.19
C CYS A 351 -1.04 -7.48 -21.09
N THR A 352 -1.22 -6.55 -22.02
CA THR A 352 -0.16 -5.95 -22.83
C THR A 352 -0.05 -4.48 -22.53
N VAL A 353 1.16 -4.00 -22.22
CA VAL A 353 1.48 -2.57 -22.17
C VAL A 353 2.28 -2.25 -23.43
N ARG A 354 1.87 -1.22 -24.17
CA ARG A 354 2.57 -0.75 -25.38
C ARG A 354 2.91 0.73 -25.27
N GLY A 355 3.98 1.16 -25.93
CA GLY A 355 4.33 2.57 -26.05
C GLY A 355 5.11 2.84 -27.33
N SER A 356 5.02 4.07 -27.84
CA SER A 356 5.78 4.49 -29.02
C SER A 356 7.24 4.83 -28.69
N ALA A 357 8.07 4.96 -29.73
CA ALA A 357 9.42 5.47 -29.61
C ALA A 357 9.44 6.85 -28.90
N GLY A 358 10.24 6.96 -27.85
CA GLY A 358 10.32 8.12 -26.96
C GLY A 358 9.53 7.97 -25.68
N THR A 359 8.46 7.18 -25.68
CA THR A 359 7.68 6.90 -24.47
C THR A 359 8.50 6.03 -23.51
N TRP A 360 8.59 6.50 -22.27
CA TRP A 360 9.41 5.90 -21.22
C TRP A 360 10.84 5.64 -21.71
N SER A 361 11.43 6.64 -22.36
CA SER A 361 12.82 6.62 -22.85
C SER A 361 13.15 5.53 -23.86
N ALA A 362 12.15 4.85 -24.44
CA ALA A 362 12.35 3.82 -25.44
C ALA A 362 12.91 4.40 -26.75
N ARG A 363 13.84 3.70 -27.41
CA ARG A 363 14.41 4.15 -28.71
C ARG A 363 13.53 3.78 -29.90
N THR A 364 12.69 2.77 -29.74
CA THR A 364 11.75 2.26 -30.74
C THR A 364 10.42 2.01 -30.04
N ASP A 365 9.38 1.76 -30.83
CA ASP A 365 8.12 1.24 -30.31
C ASP A 365 8.39 -0.06 -29.53
N TRP A 366 7.63 -0.28 -28.46
CA TRP A 366 7.84 -1.39 -27.54
C TRP A 366 6.52 -1.94 -27.01
N THR A 367 6.55 -3.22 -26.61
CA THR A 367 5.41 -3.91 -26.01
C THR A 367 5.89 -4.90 -24.97
N ALA A 368 5.22 -4.96 -23.82
CA ALA A 368 5.41 -5.99 -22.82
C ALA A 368 4.09 -6.74 -22.59
N THR A 369 4.12 -8.06 -22.57
CA THR A 369 2.92 -8.89 -22.37
C THR A 369 3.11 -9.86 -21.21
N HIS A 370 2.07 -10.01 -20.39
CA HIS A 370 1.92 -11.05 -19.39
C HIS A 370 0.60 -11.78 -19.63
N GLY A 371 0.60 -13.11 -19.53
CA GLY A 371 -0.54 -13.98 -19.82
C GLY A 371 -0.81 -14.94 -18.69
#